data_AF-A0A958FBZ9-F1
#
_entry.id   AF-A0A958FBZ9-F1
#
_cell.length_a   1.000
_cell.length_b   1.000
_cell.length_c   1.000
_cell.angle_alpha   90.00
_cell.angle_beta   90.00
_cell.angle_gamma   90.00
#
_symmetry.space_group_name_H-M   'P 1'
#
loop_
_entity.id
_entity.type
_entity.pdbx_description
1 polymer ?
#
loop_
_entity_poly.entity_id
_entity_poly.type
_entity_poly.pdbx_seq_one_letter_code
_entity_poly.pdbx_strand_id
1 'polypeptide(L)'
;AGSGGGQPQQESRQVAPPRPQQIAPPQQVAPPQQVAGPSEVSVETWVQIVKAQQQIYIRPDGTYDQQAFDPEADGKLEWVQWNKRRDAMLERDR
;
A
#
# COMPACT_ATOMS: atom_id res chain seq x y z
N ALA A 1 80.27 -26.91 13.09
CA ALA A 1 79.13 -27.79 12.77
C ALA A 1 78.09 -27.65 13.87
N GLY A 2 76.81 -27.57 13.51
CA GLY A 2 75.65 -27.46 14.43
C GLY A 2 75.11 -26.03 14.46
N SER A 3 74.22 -25.60 13.57
CA SER A 3 72.80 -25.97 13.38
C SER A 3 71.91 -25.56 14.55
N GLY A 4 71.04 -24.59 14.28
CA GLY A 4 69.90 -24.18 15.11
C GLY A 4 69.57 -22.74 14.75
N GLY A 5 68.52 -22.39 14.04
CA GLY A 5 67.22 -23.02 13.88
C GLY A 5 66.23 -21.85 14.04
N GLY A 6 65.54 -21.49 12.96
CA GLY A 6 64.96 -20.17 12.73
C GLY A 6 64.02 -19.63 13.83
N GLN A 7 64.10 -18.32 14.02
CA GLN A 7 63.14 -17.52 14.78
C GLN A 7 61.73 -17.69 14.19
N PRO A 8 60.67 -17.87 14.99
CA PRO A 8 59.32 -17.76 14.49
C PRO A 8 59.02 -16.29 14.21
N GLN A 9 58.97 -15.92 12.92
CA GLN A 9 58.48 -14.62 12.51
C GLN A 9 56.99 -14.53 12.85
N GLN A 10 56.66 -13.52 13.65
CA GLN A 10 55.29 -13.13 13.94
C GLN A 10 54.66 -12.65 12.64
N GLU A 11 53.79 -13.45 12.04
CA GLU A 11 52.97 -13.00 10.93
C GLU A 11 51.82 -12.17 11.49
N SER A 12 52.09 -10.89 11.71
CA SER A 12 51.06 -9.88 11.89
C SER A 12 50.18 -9.89 10.63
N ARG A 13 49.03 -10.56 10.70
CA ARG A 13 47.95 -10.40 9.73
C ARG A 13 47.56 -8.93 9.73
N GLN A 14 48.11 -8.17 8.79
CA GLN A 14 47.64 -6.83 8.49
C GLN A 14 46.25 -6.97 7.89
N VAL A 15 45.23 -6.72 8.72
CA VAL A 15 43.87 -6.56 8.23
C VAL A 15 43.85 -5.23 7.48
N ALA A 16 43.76 -5.30 6.15
CA ALA A 16 43.64 -4.11 5.33
C ALA A 16 42.42 -3.28 5.78
N PRO A 17 42.52 -1.94 5.84
CA PRO A 17 41.41 -1.11 6.27
C PRO A 17 40.20 -1.31 5.35
N PRO A 18 38.97 -1.26 5.89
CA PRO A 18 37.76 -1.35 5.07
C PRO A 18 37.78 -0.22 4.04
N ARG A 19 37.65 -0.57 2.76
CA ARG A 19 37.56 0.43 1.69
C ARG A 19 36.28 1.23 1.89
N PRO A 20 36.31 2.57 1.75
CA PRO A 20 35.11 3.37 1.80
C PRO A 20 34.11 2.86 0.76
N GLN A 21 32.90 2.51 1.20
CA GLN A 21 31.83 2.16 0.29
C GLN A 21 31.46 3.42 -0.48
N GLN A 22 31.63 3.39 -1.81
CA GLN A 22 31.18 4.48 -2.66
C GLN A 22 29.65 4.47 -2.66
N ILE A 23 29.05 5.47 -2.01
CA ILE A 23 27.60 5.69 -2.09
C ILE A 23 27.29 6.09 -3.52
N ALA A 24 26.41 5.33 -4.18
CA ALA A 24 25.98 5.63 -5.54
C ALA A 24 25.34 7.04 -5.58
N PRO A 25 25.57 7.81 -6.65
CA PRO A 25 24.92 9.10 -6.80
C PRO A 25 23.38 8.93 -6.80
N PRO A 26 22.63 9.93 -6.29
CA PRO A 26 21.17 9.90 -6.30
C PRO A 26 20.64 9.69 -7.72
N GLN A 27 19.61 8.85 -7.85
CA GLN A 27 18.95 8.62 -9.13
C GLN A 27 17.75 9.57 -9.28
N GLN A 28 17.63 10.19 -10.44
CA GLN A 28 16.48 11.04 -10.73
C GLN A 28 15.24 10.18 -10.96
N VAL A 29 14.18 10.44 -10.20
CA VAL A 29 12.86 9.82 -10.39
C VAL A 29 12.00 10.69 -11.28
N ALA A 30 11.19 10.07 -12.14
CA ALA A 30 10.25 10.79 -12.99
C ALA A 30 9.22 11.53 -12.12
N PRO A 31 8.74 12.71 -12.57
CA PRO A 31 7.64 13.39 -11.87
C PRO A 31 6.35 12.53 -11.94
N PRO A 32 5.43 12.70 -10.98
CA PRO A 32 4.11 12.10 -11.07
C PRO A 32 3.40 12.47 -12.38
N GLN A 33 2.68 11.51 -12.95
CA GLN A 33 1.84 11.78 -14.11
C GLN A 33 0.48 12.27 -13.65
N GLN A 34 -0.06 13.27 -14.34
CA GLN A 34 -1.42 13.74 -14.07
C GLN A 34 -2.42 12.68 -14.52
N VAL A 35 -3.29 12.26 -13.60
CA VAL A 35 -4.42 11.39 -13.89
C VAL A 35 -5.60 12.26 -14.32
N ALA A 36 -6.36 11.77 -15.31
CA ALA A 36 -7.60 12.43 -15.72
C ALA A 36 -8.55 12.56 -14.52
N GLY A 37 -9.23 13.69 -14.42
CA GLY A 37 -10.26 13.90 -13.41
C GLY A 37 -11.47 12.97 -13.62
N PRO A 38 -12.39 12.92 -12.64
CA PRO A 38 -13.65 12.20 -12.78
C PRO A 38 -14.41 12.65 -14.04
N SER A 39 -15.03 11.71 -14.74
CA SER A 39 -15.90 11.99 -15.88
C SER A 39 -17.37 11.96 -15.48
N GLU A 40 -18.20 12.75 -16.17
CA GLU A 40 -19.65 12.61 -16.06
C GLU A 40 -20.09 11.24 -16.61
N VAL A 41 -21.07 10.64 -15.96
CA VAL A 41 -21.67 9.37 -16.37
C VAL A 41 -23.15 9.57 -16.66
N SER A 42 -23.68 8.82 -17.63
CA SER A 42 -25.13 8.80 -17.87
C SER A 42 -25.88 8.25 -16.66
N VAL A 43 -27.16 8.59 -16.54
CA VAL A 43 -28.03 8.03 -15.49
C VAL A 43 -28.05 6.50 -15.54
N GLU A 44 -28.06 5.91 -16.73
CA GLU A 44 -28.01 4.45 -16.90
C GLU A 44 -26.72 3.86 -16.32
N THR A 45 -25.56 4.42 -16.68
CA THR A 45 -24.26 4.00 -16.15
C THR A 45 -24.19 4.19 -14.65
N TRP A 46 -24.69 5.31 -14.14
CA TRP A 46 -24.77 5.58 -12.70
C TRP A 46 -25.62 4.51 -11.98
N VAL A 47 -26.78 4.16 -12.54
CA VAL A 47 -27.65 3.12 -12.00
C VAL A 47 -26.96 1.76 -12.00
N GLN A 48 -26.21 1.41 -13.04
CA GLN A 48 -25.45 0.15 -13.06
C GLN A 48 -24.37 0.12 -11.98
N ILE A 49 -23.64 1.23 -11.80
CA ILE A 49 -22.62 1.37 -10.74
C ILE A 49 -23.25 1.20 -9.36
N VAL A 50 -24.39 1.86 -9.10
CA VAL A 50 -25.04 1.84 -7.79
C VAL A 50 -25.77 0.52 -7.52
N LYS A 51 -26.51 -0.03 -8.50
CA LYS A 51 -27.24 -1.30 -8.37
C LYS A 51 -26.32 -2.46 -8.07
N ALA A 52 -25.11 -2.42 -8.61
CA ALA A 52 -24.16 -3.48 -8.39
C ALA A 52 -23.77 -3.61 -6.91
N GLN A 53 -24.04 -2.59 -6.06
CA GLN A 53 -23.83 -2.63 -4.60
C GLN A 53 -22.49 -3.28 -4.25
N GLN A 54 -21.45 -2.88 -4.98
CA GLN A 54 -20.13 -3.48 -4.84
C GLN A 54 -19.31 -2.68 -3.84
N GLN A 55 -18.73 -3.39 -2.90
CA GLN A 55 -17.58 -2.91 -2.17
C GLN A 55 -16.33 -3.18 -3.01
N ILE A 56 -15.58 -2.14 -3.32
CA ILE A 56 -14.29 -2.25 -4.03
C ILE A 56 -13.18 -2.05 -3.01
N TYR A 57 -12.35 -3.07 -2.80
CA TYR A 57 -11.13 -2.96 -2.00
C TYR A 57 -9.94 -2.71 -2.92
N ILE A 58 -9.30 -1.55 -2.78
CA ILE A 58 -8.09 -1.19 -3.54
C ILE A 58 -6.86 -1.59 -2.71
N ARG A 59 -5.97 -2.42 -3.28
CA ARG A 59 -4.71 -2.83 -2.67
C ARG A 59 -3.61 -1.77 -2.90
N PRO A 60 -2.53 -1.77 -2.09
CA PRO A 60 -1.41 -0.82 -2.28
C PRO A 60 -0.71 -0.92 -3.64
N ASP A 61 -0.80 -2.05 -4.33
CA ASP A 61 -0.25 -2.26 -5.67
C ASP A 61 -1.17 -1.78 -6.80
N GLY A 62 -2.34 -1.21 -6.46
CA GLY A 62 -3.32 -0.68 -7.40
C GLY A 62 -4.27 -1.73 -7.97
N THR A 63 -4.14 -3.00 -7.60
CA THR A 63 -5.14 -4.02 -7.93
C THR A 63 -6.36 -3.88 -7.04
N TYR A 64 -7.50 -4.43 -7.47
CA TYR A 64 -8.74 -4.34 -6.69
C TYR A 64 -9.48 -5.67 -6.62
N ASP A 65 -10.30 -5.83 -5.57
CA ASP A 65 -11.30 -6.90 -5.44
C ASP A 65 -12.70 -6.31 -5.39
N GLN A 66 -13.64 -6.99 -6.04
CA GLN A 66 -15.08 -6.73 -5.92
C GLN A 66 -15.67 -7.67 -4.88
N GLN A 67 -16.40 -7.11 -3.91
CA GLN A 67 -17.08 -7.83 -2.85
C GLN A 67 -18.51 -7.32 -2.74
N ALA A 68 -19.43 -8.17 -2.30
CA ALA A 68 -20.77 -7.72 -1.92
C ALA A 68 -20.72 -7.12 -0.50
N PHE A 69 -21.58 -6.14 -0.23
CA PHE A 69 -21.81 -5.68 1.14
C PHE A 69 -22.36 -6.81 2.01
N ASP A 70 -22.03 -6.80 3.30
CA ASP A 70 -22.62 -7.68 4.31
C ASP A 70 -23.60 -6.85 5.15
N PRO A 71 -24.92 -6.96 4.91
CA PRO A 71 -25.90 -6.13 5.61
C PRO A 71 -25.89 -6.30 7.13
N GLU A 72 -25.46 -7.47 7.64
CA GLU A 72 -25.40 -7.76 9.07
C GLU A 72 -24.16 -7.15 9.70
N ALA A 73 -23.00 -7.35 9.08
CA ALA A 73 -21.74 -6.76 9.55
C ALA A 73 -21.74 -5.23 9.39
N ASP A 74 -22.09 -4.73 8.20
CA ASP A 74 -22.15 -3.30 7.90
C ASP A 74 -23.26 -2.61 8.71
N GLY A 75 -24.34 -3.32 9.02
CA GLY A 75 -25.41 -2.83 9.88
C GLY A 75 -24.98 -2.47 11.30
N LYS A 76 -23.82 -2.98 11.76
CA LYS A 76 -23.24 -2.67 13.07
C LYS A 76 -22.46 -1.35 13.04
N LEU A 77 -22.14 -0.80 11.86
CA LEU A 77 -21.42 0.47 11.73
C LEU A 77 -22.31 1.65 12.11
N GLU A 78 -21.80 2.56 12.94
CA GLU A 78 -22.54 3.73 13.44
C GLU A 78 -23.16 4.59 12.33
N TRP A 79 -22.42 4.77 11.22
CA TRP A 79 -22.91 5.55 10.08
C TRP A 79 -24.09 4.87 9.37
N VAL A 80 -24.07 3.54 9.23
CA VAL A 80 -25.17 2.78 8.63
C VAL A 80 -26.40 2.84 9.52
N GLN A 81 -26.22 2.67 10.83
CA GLN A 81 -27.31 2.79 11.79
C GLN A 81 -27.93 4.20 11.78
N TRP A 82 -27.10 5.24 11.69
CA TRP A 82 -27.57 6.62 11.57
C TRP A 82 -28.40 6.83 10.29
N ASN A 83 -27.93 6.34 9.15
CA ASN A 83 -28.68 6.40 7.89
C ASN A 83 -30.03 5.70 8.00
N LYS A 84 -30.05 4.47 8.53
CA LYS A 84 -31.31 3.72 8.74
C LYS A 84 -32.31 4.48 9.62
N ARG A 85 -31.84 5.13 10.69
CA ARG A 85 -32.69 5.96 11.56
C ARG A 85 -33.25 7.17 10.81
N ARG A 86 -32.43 7.83 10.00
CA ARG A 86 -32.84 8.97 9.18
C ARG A 86 -33.88 8.56 8.15
N ASP A 87 -33.66 7.45 7.45
CA ASP A 87 -34.60 6.93 6.45
C ASP A 87 -35.96 6.62 7.08
N ALA A 88 -35.98 5.97 8.25
CA ALA A 88 -37.21 5.71 9.00
C ALA A 88 -37.95 7.00 9.43
N MET A 89 -37.23 8.08 9.75
CA MET A 89 -37.85 9.38 10.05
C MET A 89 -38.51 9.99 8.81
N LEU A 90 -37.83 9.94 7.66
CA LEU A 90 -38.33 10.48 6.40
C LEU A 90 -39.53 9.70 5.86
N GLU A 91 -39.60 8.39 6.11
CA GLU A 91 -40.76 7.55 5.78
C GLU A 91 -41.96 7.84 6.69
N ARG A 92 -41.73 8.19 7.96
CA ARG A 92 -42.81 8.53 8.90
C ARG A 92 -43.49 9.87 8.57
N ASP A 93 -42.74 10.80 7.98
CA ASP A 93 -43.20 12.15 7.67
C ASP A 93 -43.72 12.29 6.22
N ARG A 94 -43.89 11.16 5.52
CA ARG A 94 -44.45 11.04 4.16
C ARG A 94 -45.93 10.67 4.19
#